data_AF-A0A2K3QCK9-F1
#
_entry.id   AF-A0A2K3QCK9-F1
#
_cell.length_a   1.000
_cell.length_b   1.000
_cell.length_c   1.000
_cell.angle_alpha   90.00
_cell.angle_beta   90.00
_cell.angle_gamma   90.00
#
_symmetry.space_group_name_H-M   'P 1'
#
loop_
_entity.id
_entity.type
_entity.pdbx_description
1 polymer ?
#
loop_
_entity_poly.entity_id
_entity_poly.type
_entity_poly.pdbx_seq_one_letter_code
_entity_poly.pdbx_strand_id
1 'polypeptide(L)'
;MPNHTWDYGDLRVTLTSIYGWNWDDTGNGISQAIMIWKPVAQGDLCPLGSVALGSGFYELGGQRATLLAGNNPNSTSSLPVVAIPFGWTWLWKPKGQSTKHDGTIW
;
A
#
# COMPACT_ATOMS: atom_id res chain seq x y z
N MET A 1 -0.97 -11.92 -17.84
CA MET A 1 -1.75 -13.04 -17.24
C MET A 1 -2.41 -12.52 -15.98
N PRO A 2 -3.49 -13.12 -15.47
CA PRO A 2 -3.98 -12.84 -14.11
C PRO A 2 -2.90 -13.18 -13.07
N ASN A 3 -2.90 -12.49 -11.93
CA ASN A 3 -1.98 -12.79 -10.84
C ASN A 3 -2.45 -14.07 -10.11
N HIS A 4 -1.52 -14.89 -9.62
CA HIS A 4 -1.89 -16.10 -8.88
C HIS A 4 -2.55 -15.75 -7.55
N THR A 5 -3.69 -16.36 -7.25
CA THR A 5 -4.41 -16.26 -5.98
C THR A 5 -4.17 -17.51 -5.13
N TRP A 6 -4.00 -17.34 -3.82
CA TRP A 6 -3.87 -18.44 -2.87
C TRP A 6 -4.89 -18.28 -1.74
N ASP A 7 -5.53 -19.40 -1.37
CA ASP A 7 -6.52 -19.47 -0.30
C ASP A 7 -5.94 -20.18 0.92
N TYR A 8 -6.10 -19.57 2.09
CA TYR A 8 -5.59 -20.03 3.38
C TYR A 8 -6.75 -20.00 4.40
N GLY A 9 -7.59 -21.03 4.37
CA GLY A 9 -8.82 -21.05 5.16
C GLY A 9 -9.84 -20.02 4.65
N ASP A 10 -10.17 -19.04 5.49
CA ASP A 10 -11.06 -17.92 5.17
C ASP A 10 -10.35 -16.75 4.46
N LEU A 11 -9.01 -16.69 4.49
CA LEU A 11 -8.20 -15.67 3.84
C LEU A 11 -7.89 -16.02 2.37
N ARG A 12 -8.08 -15.06 1.46
CA ARG A 12 -7.52 -15.07 0.10
C ARG A 12 -6.44 -14.00 -0.02
N VAL A 13 -5.32 -14.36 -0.68
CA VAL A 13 -4.25 -13.43 -1.02
C VAL A 13 -3.86 -13.49 -2.49
N THR A 14 -3.33 -12.38 -3.01
CA THR A 14 -2.61 -12.32 -4.29
C THR A 14 -1.50 -11.27 -4.21
N LEU A 15 -0.77 -11.06 -5.30
CA LEU A 15 0.18 -9.96 -5.44
C LEU A 15 -0.37 -8.91 -6.40
N THR A 16 0.04 -7.65 -6.21
CA THR A 16 -0.03 -6.59 -7.24
C THR A 16 1.37 -6.01 -7.46
N SER A 17 1.65 -5.59 -8.68
CA SER A 17 2.80 -4.74 -9.03
C SER A 17 2.36 -3.38 -9.61
N ILE A 18 1.07 -3.05 -9.47
CA ILE A 18 0.47 -1.80 -9.93
C ILE A 18 0.34 -0.88 -8.71
N TYR A 19 0.85 0.34 -8.83
CA TYR A 19 0.87 1.34 -7.76
C TYR A 19 0.38 2.69 -8.26
N GLY A 20 -0.40 3.39 -7.44
CA GLY A 20 -0.58 4.83 -7.55
C GLY A 20 0.46 5.54 -6.69
N TRP A 21 0.96 6.69 -7.17
CA TRP A 21 1.71 7.62 -6.34
C TRP A 21 0.84 8.09 -5.17
N ASN A 22 1.43 8.25 -3.97
CA ASN A 22 0.70 8.68 -2.77
C ASN A 22 1.33 9.96 -2.18
N TRP A 23 2.65 9.96 -1.99
CA TRP A 23 3.41 11.12 -1.51
C TRP A 23 4.91 10.94 -1.79
N ASP A 24 5.64 12.02 -1.96
CA ASP A 24 7.10 12.04 -1.89
C ASP A 24 7.62 13.37 -1.31
N ASP A 25 8.90 13.38 -0.95
CA ASP A 25 9.55 14.51 -0.28
C ASP A 25 10.20 15.55 -1.22
N THR A 26 9.87 15.52 -2.52
CA THR A 26 10.48 16.41 -3.52
C THR A 26 10.42 17.88 -3.11
N GLY A 27 11.57 18.55 -3.17
CA GLY A 27 11.71 20.00 -2.96
C GLY A 27 12.33 20.39 -1.62
N ASN A 28 12.43 19.47 -0.66
CA ASN A 28 13.10 19.73 0.63
C ASN A 28 14.63 19.91 0.52
N GLY A 29 15.25 19.47 -0.58
CA GLY A 29 16.69 19.57 -0.84
C GLY A 29 17.57 18.54 -0.15
N ILE A 30 17.01 17.48 0.46
CA ILE A 30 17.81 16.45 1.15
C ILE A 30 18.31 15.36 0.18
N SER A 31 19.42 14.71 0.54
CA SER A 31 20.04 13.65 -0.28
C SER A 31 19.38 12.27 -0.17
N GLN A 32 18.49 12.08 0.82
CA GLN A 32 17.80 10.83 1.10
C GLN A 32 16.30 10.97 0.78
N ALA A 33 15.96 11.01 -0.50
CA ALA A 33 14.57 11.08 -0.94
C ALA A 33 13.78 9.81 -0.58
N ILE A 34 12.48 9.97 -0.36
CA ILE A 34 11.53 8.92 0.03
C ILE A 34 10.27 9.00 -0.83
N MET A 35 9.92 7.87 -1.46
CA MET A 35 8.77 7.72 -2.34
C MET A 35 7.75 6.79 -1.68
N ILE A 36 6.53 7.28 -1.43
CA ILE A 36 5.43 6.50 -0.84
C ILE A 36 4.40 6.18 -1.92
N TRP A 37 4.09 4.90 -2.04
CA TRP A 37 3.25 4.31 -3.07
C TRP A 37 2.05 3.58 -2.46
N LYS A 38 0.88 3.75 -3.07
CA LYS A 38 -0.34 3.03 -2.72
C LYS A 38 -0.51 1.86 -3.72
N PRO A 39 -0.43 0.59 -3.29
CA PRO A 39 -0.70 -0.54 -4.18
C PRO A 39 -2.17 -0.50 -4.63
N VAL A 40 -2.44 -0.87 -5.89
CA VAL A 40 -3.79 -0.87 -6.45
C VAL A 40 -4.51 -2.17 -6.08
N ALA A 41 -5.71 -2.04 -5.50
CA ALA A 41 -6.58 -3.15 -5.13
C ALA A 41 -7.12 -3.91 -6.36
N GLN A 42 -7.49 -5.18 -6.18
CA GLN A 42 -7.93 -6.07 -7.27
C GLN A 42 -9.21 -6.81 -6.86
N GLY A 43 -10.36 -6.31 -7.32
CA GLY A 43 -11.67 -6.77 -6.84
C GLY A 43 -11.78 -6.55 -5.33
N ASP A 44 -12.24 -7.57 -4.61
CA ASP A 44 -12.40 -7.54 -3.15
C ASP A 44 -11.06 -7.73 -2.37
N LEU A 45 -9.92 -7.79 -3.08
CA LEU A 45 -8.59 -7.91 -2.46
C LEU A 45 -7.91 -6.54 -2.34
N CYS A 46 -7.71 -6.07 -1.12
CA CYS A 46 -7.18 -4.74 -0.80
C CYS A 46 -5.73 -4.79 -0.28
N PRO A 47 -4.94 -3.70 -0.44
CA PRO A 47 -3.65 -3.57 0.21
C PRO A 47 -3.80 -3.34 1.71
N LEU A 48 -2.91 -3.93 2.51
CA LEU A 48 -2.88 -3.74 3.97
C LEU A 48 -2.14 -2.47 4.42
N GLY A 49 -1.57 -1.69 3.48
CA GLY A 49 -0.85 -0.45 3.77
C GLY A 49 -0.23 0.20 2.52
N SER A 50 0.47 1.31 2.73
CA SER A 50 1.33 1.93 1.70
C SER A 50 2.74 1.35 1.74
N VAL A 51 3.48 1.48 0.64
CA VAL A 51 4.88 1.05 0.51
C VAL A 51 5.78 2.28 0.43
N ALA A 52 6.67 2.44 1.41
CA ALA A 52 7.69 3.49 1.42
C ALA A 52 9.04 2.93 0.93
N LEU A 53 9.70 3.63 0.01
CA LEU A 53 10.99 3.26 -0.57
C LEU A 53 11.90 4.49 -0.66
N GLY A 54 13.22 4.25 -0.72
CA GLY A 54 14.20 5.32 -0.90
C GLY A 54 14.25 5.89 -2.33
N SER A 55 15.26 6.72 -2.57
CA SER A 55 15.53 7.35 -3.87
C SER A 55 15.66 6.35 -5.02
N GLY A 56 15.21 6.76 -6.21
CA GLY A 56 15.23 5.96 -7.43
C GLY A 56 13.90 5.28 -7.77
N PHE A 57 13.01 5.05 -6.80
CA PHE A 57 11.69 4.46 -7.01
C PHE A 57 10.62 5.50 -7.40
N TYR A 58 10.91 6.31 -8.42
CA TYR A 58 10.01 7.33 -8.96
C TYR A 58 8.88 6.76 -9.85
N GLU A 59 9.04 5.52 -10.34
CA GLU A 59 8.04 4.78 -11.10
C GLU A 59 8.00 3.33 -10.58
N LEU A 60 7.23 3.06 -9.52
CA LEU A 60 7.26 1.73 -8.86
C LEU A 60 6.60 0.60 -9.68
N GLY A 61 5.78 0.95 -10.67
CA GLY A 61 5.02 0.01 -11.49
C GLY A 61 5.88 -1.11 -12.10
N GLY A 62 5.49 -2.37 -11.85
CA GLY A 62 6.22 -3.55 -12.34
C GLY A 62 7.54 -3.88 -11.62
N GLN A 63 8.14 -2.95 -10.87
CA GLN A 63 9.45 -3.15 -10.25
C GLN A 63 9.40 -3.94 -8.93
N ARG A 64 8.29 -3.83 -8.20
CA ARG A 64 8.05 -4.52 -6.91
C ARG A 64 6.68 -5.21 -6.93
N ALA A 65 6.51 -6.12 -5.98
CA ALA A 65 5.23 -6.77 -5.71
C ALA A 65 4.82 -6.50 -4.26
N THR A 66 3.52 -6.31 -4.03
CA THR A 66 2.92 -6.17 -2.70
C THR A 66 1.72 -7.10 -2.58
N LEU A 67 1.55 -7.68 -1.39
CA LEU A 67 0.44 -8.59 -1.11
C LEU A 67 -0.88 -7.80 -0.97
N LEU A 68 -1.90 -8.29 -1.66
CA LEU A 68 -3.30 -7.92 -1.46
C LEU A 68 -4.01 -9.04 -0.71
N ALA A 69 -4.94 -8.69 0.18
CA ALA A 69 -5.66 -9.62 1.04
C ALA A 69 -7.16 -9.34 1.02
N GLY A 70 -7.98 -10.36 1.24
CA GLY A 70 -9.44 -10.25 1.37
C GLY A 70 -10.07 -11.61 1.69
N ASN A 71 -11.41 -11.68 1.61
CA ASN A 71 -12.13 -12.91 1.92
C ASN A 71 -11.93 -13.97 0.83
N ASN A 72 -11.75 -15.23 1.24
CA ASN A 72 -11.93 -16.38 0.35
C ASN A 72 -13.45 -16.54 0.07
N PRO A 73 -13.91 -16.44 -1.18
CA PRO A 73 -15.33 -16.57 -1.52
C PRO A 73 -15.90 -17.98 -1.30
N ASN A 74 -15.04 -18.98 -1.04
CA ASN A 74 -15.44 -20.34 -0.66
C ASN A 74 -15.54 -20.52 0.87
N SER A 75 -15.28 -19.48 1.67
CA SER A 75 -15.41 -19.53 3.13
C SER A 75 -16.87 -19.61 3.56
N THR A 76 -17.15 -20.40 4.60
CA THR A 76 -18.47 -20.46 5.25
C THR A 76 -18.59 -19.49 6.44
N SER A 77 -17.56 -18.68 6.72
CA SER A 77 -17.61 -17.65 7.75
C SER A 77 -18.56 -16.52 7.35
N SER A 78 -19.44 -16.12 8.26
CA SER A 78 -20.25 -14.89 8.14
C SER A 78 -19.49 -13.64 8.60
N LEU A 79 -18.31 -13.79 9.19
CA LEU A 79 -17.42 -12.70 9.58
C LEU A 79 -16.32 -12.49 8.54
N PRO A 80 -16.05 -11.25 8.10
CA PRO A 80 -14.97 -10.98 7.14
C PRO A 80 -13.59 -11.10 7.81
N VAL A 81 -12.66 -11.73 7.12
CA VAL A 81 -11.27 -11.93 7.59
C VAL A 81 -10.40 -10.68 7.42
N VAL A 82 -10.80 -9.78 6.50
CA VAL A 82 -10.23 -8.43 6.33
C VAL A 82 -11.37 -7.41 6.37
N ALA A 83 -11.18 -6.36 7.16
CA ALA A 83 -12.11 -5.24 7.27
C ALA A 83 -11.36 -3.91 7.25
N ILE A 84 -12.04 -2.83 6.87
CA ILE A 84 -11.47 -1.48 6.95
C ILE A 84 -11.31 -1.06 8.43
N PRO A 85 -10.21 -0.38 8.81
CA PRO A 85 -10.04 0.10 10.17
C PRO A 85 -11.02 1.25 10.47
N PHE A 86 -11.60 1.24 11.67
CA PHE A 86 -12.55 2.27 12.14
C PHE A 86 -11.87 3.54 12.68
N GLY A 87 -10.54 3.57 12.73
CA GLY A 87 -9.73 4.69 13.23
C GLY A 87 -8.26 4.50 12.90
N TRP A 88 -7.49 5.58 13.01
CA TRP A 88 -6.07 5.65 12.62
C TRP A 88 -5.28 6.38 13.70
N THR A 89 -4.11 5.84 14.08
CA THR A 89 -3.20 6.46 15.05
C THR A 89 -2.11 7.21 14.31
N TRP A 90 -2.00 8.53 14.50
CA TRP A 90 -0.96 9.32 13.83
C TRP A 90 0.45 8.86 14.27
N LEU A 91 1.32 8.60 13.29
CA LEU A 91 2.70 8.16 13.51
C LEU A 91 3.73 9.25 13.17
N TRP A 92 3.59 9.93 12.02
CA TRP A 92 4.62 10.83 11.51
C TRP A 92 4.12 11.89 10.51
N LYS A 93 4.91 12.97 10.35
CA LYS A 93 4.78 13.97 9.27
C LYS A 93 6.13 14.68 9.01
N PRO A 94 6.36 15.26 7.82
CA PRO A 94 7.60 15.97 7.47
C PRO A 94 7.66 17.37 8.12
N LYS A 95 7.62 17.43 9.46
CA LYS A 95 7.58 18.71 10.20
C LYS A 95 8.87 19.51 9.98
N GLY A 96 8.74 20.68 9.35
CA GLY A 96 9.85 21.61 9.13
C GLY A 96 10.68 21.35 7.87
N GLN A 97 10.23 20.45 6.99
CA GLN A 97 10.78 20.33 5.64
C GLN A 97 10.00 21.19 4.66
N SER A 98 10.67 21.78 3.67
CA SER A 98 10.04 22.52 2.57
C SER A 98 9.67 21.59 1.41
N THR A 99 8.96 20.49 1.69
CA THR A 99 8.46 19.56 0.65
C THR A 99 7.40 20.25 -0.20
N LYS A 100 7.29 19.90 -1.48
CA LYS A 100 6.21 20.37 -2.38
C LYS A 100 4.85 19.77 -2.04
N HIS A 101 4.83 18.74 -1.20
CA HIS A 101 3.67 17.92 -0.90
C HIS A 101 3.53 17.79 0.63
N ASP A 102 2.35 18.09 1.16
CA ASP A 102 1.98 17.73 2.53
C ASP A 102 1.74 16.23 2.64
N GLY A 103 2.21 15.61 3.72
CA GLY A 103 2.10 14.18 3.96
C GLY A 103 1.97 13.85 5.44
N THR A 104 1.27 12.76 5.75
CA THR A 104 1.19 12.20 7.11
C THR A 104 1.15 10.68 7.03
N ILE A 105 1.78 10.00 8.00
CA ILE A 105 1.73 8.55 8.17
C ILE A 105 0.96 8.26 9.46
N TRP A 106 0.10 7.24 9.41
CA TRP A 106 -0.82 6.76 10.46
C TRP A 106 -0.77 5.23 10.84
#